data_AF-A0A7C3RJC7-F1
#
_entry.id   AF-A0A7C3RJC7-F1
#
_cell.length_a   1.000
_cell.length_b   1.000
_cell.length_c   1.000
_cell.angle_alpha   90.00
_cell.angle_beta   90.00
_cell.angle_gamma   90.00
#
_symmetry.space_group_name_H-M   'P 1'
#
loop_
_entity.id
_entity.type
_entity.pdbx_description
1 polymer ?
#
loop_
_entity_poly.entity_id
_entity_poly.type
_entity_poly.pdbx_seq_one_letter_code
_entity_poly.pdbx_strand_id
1 'polypeptide(L)'
;MASIEAMGRLRGICLFLCVLIVSARAEVRVFVKETDGVAWLKYECTAGEVVSAFALDVRVNRGRIVGISNFFRGPCTLEAQGYGIFPAAFRDHVWSGSSSNVNWDHPDYTPVEPAGSYPDDTLPGIGSNGVTLVFGALWDAKLPATAPTATGTLCSIHISEPATVTVAANLSRGGIVLNKPDIAVNTTLCSAMVGPAITNVALADGVITIYFKGGELLTAPAPDGPWTGTGNFSGVYRESVVGKKARFFRVREGFAEPAIISIALVDGVITIRFTGGELLAAPSPTGPWTATGNTSGVHTEAVSECAARFFRVRRL
;
A
#
# COMPACT_ATOMS: atom_id res chain seq x y z
N MET A 1 -49.57 42.33 -35.01
CA MET A 1 -49.79 41.05 -34.32
C MET A 1 -48.66 40.06 -34.64
N ALA A 2 -47.40 40.48 -34.44
CA ALA A 2 -46.19 39.71 -34.80
C ALA A 2 -45.04 39.93 -33.80
N SER A 3 -45.35 40.36 -32.56
CA SER A 3 -44.35 40.75 -31.56
C SER A 3 -44.43 39.95 -30.25
N ILE A 4 -45.30 38.93 -30.17
CA ILE A 4 -45.49 38.14 -28.94
C ILE A 4 -45.00 36.69 -29.11
N GLU A 5 -44.93 36.16 -30.34
CA GLU A 5 -44.48 34.79 -30.59
C GLU A 5 -42.95 34.59 -30.54
N ALA A 6 -42.15 35.65 -30.74
CA ALA A 6 -40.69 35.56 -30.68
C ALA A 6 -40.15 35.38 -29.25
N MET A 7 -40.89 35.85 -28.23
CA MET A 7 -40.43 35.83 -26.84
C MET A 7 -40.69 34.49 -26.14
N GLY A 8 -41.61 33.67 -26.65
CA GLY A 8 -41.89 32.31 -26.16
C GLY A 8 -40.87 31.27 -26.61
N ARG A 9 -40.28 31.42 -27.80
CA ARG A 9 -39.26 30.49 -28.33
C ARG A 9 -37.87 30.71 -27.72
N LEU A 10 -37.53 31.94 -27.31
CA LEU A 10 -36.25 32.24 -26.65
C LEU A 10 -36.18 31.71 -25.20
N ARG A 11 -37.30 31.72 -24.47
CA ARG A 11 -37.37 31.20 -23.09
C ARG A 11 -37.22 29.68 -23.01
N GLY A 12 -37.72 28.94 -24.00
CA GLY A 12 -37.56 27.48 -24.09
C GLY A 12 -36.13 27.04 -24.41
N ILE A 13 -35.40 27.81 -25.23
CA ILE A 13 -34.01 27.52 -25.59
C ILE A 13 -33.05 27.83 -24.43
N CYS A 14 -33.25 28.91 -23.67
CA CYS A 14 -32.45 29.18 -22.47
C CYS A 14 -32.68 28.14 -21.36
N LEU A 15 -33.91 27.62 -21.19
CA LEU A 15 -34.18 26.60 -20.16
C LEU A 15 -33.57 25.23 -20.52
N PHE A 16 -33.50 24.87 -21.81
CA PHE A 16 -32.83 23.65 -22.27
C PHE A 16 -31.30 23.76 -22.23
N LEU A 17 -30.74 24.96 -22.37
CA LEU A 17 -29.29 25.20 -22.21
C LEU A 17 -28.84 25.15 -20.74
N CYS A 18 -29.74 25.36 -19.78
CA CYS A 18 -29.43 25.35 -18.35
C CYS A 18 -29.45 23.95 -17.69
N VAL A 19 -29.87 22.88 -18.38
CA VAL A 19 -30.15 21.56 -17.75
C VAL A 19 -29.18 20.45 -18.17
N LEU A 20 -28.19 20.72 -19.03
CA LEU A 20 -27.09 19.79 -19.34
C LEU A 20 -25.74 20.26 -18.79
N ILE A 21 -25.74 20.98 -17.67
CA ILE A 21 -24.56 20.99 -16.78
C ILE A 21 -24.59 19.65 -16.04
N VAL A 22 -24.24 18.57 -16.74
CA VAL A 22 -23.69 17.40 -16.08
C VAL A 22 -22.45 17.93 -15.39
N SER A 23 -22.56 18.23 -14.09
CA SER A 23 -21.42 18.59 -13.27
C SER A 23 -20.42 17.47 -13.48
N ALA A 24 -19.33 17.75 -14.20
CA ALA A 24 -18.25 16.80 -14.33
C ALA A 24 -17.83 16.44 -12.92
N ARG A 25 -17.98 15.17 -12.54
CA ARG A 25 -17.56 14.65 -11.25
C ARG A 25 -16.35 13.79 -11.49
N ALA A 26 -15.27 14.13 -10.82
CA ALA A 26 -14.13 13.24 -10.73
C ALA A 26 -14.39 12.18 -9.67
N GLU A 27 -13.85 11.00 -9.89
CA GLU A 27 -13.89 9.91 -8.93
C GLU A 27 -12.47 9.49 -8.60
N VAL A 28 -12.07 9.74 -7.35
CA VAL A 28 -10.76 9.36 -6.84
C VAL A 28 -10.95 8.35 -5.72
N ARG A 29 -10.40 7.15 -5.92
CA ARG A 29 -10.34 6.12 -4.92
C ARG A 29 -8.96 6.07 -4.30
N VAL A 30 -8.86 6.14 -2.98
CA VAL A 30 -7.63 5.85 -2.23
C VAL A 30 -7.90 4.63 -1.36
N PHE A 31 -7.03 3.63 -1.42
CA PHE A 31 -7.27 2.37 -0.75
C PHE A 31 -5.97 1.75 -0.24
N VAL A 32 -6.11 1.00 0.86
CA VAL A 32 -5.04 0.17 1.37
C VAL A 32 -5.10 -1.19 0.69
N LYS A 33 -3.98 -1.61 0.09
CA LYS A 33 -3.76 -2.98 -0.37
C LYS A 33 -2.71 -3.63 0.52
N GLU A 34 -3.06 -4.72 1.20
CA GLU A 34 -2.05 -5.50 1.90
C GLU A 34 -1.23 -6.32 0.90
N THR A 35 0.09 -6.34 1.06
CA THR A 35 1.01 -7.19 0.29
C THR A 35 2.18 -7.54 1.19
N ASP A 36 2.37 -8.83 1.43
CA ASP A 36 3.43 -9.40 2.27
C ASP A 36 3.50 -8.77 3.67
N GLY A 37 2.34 -8.57 4.31
CA GLY A 37 2.24 -7.98 5.65
C GLY A 37 2.43 -6.46 5.70
N VAL A 38 2.68 -5.80 4.57
CA VAL A 38 2.85 -4.34 4.46
C VAL A 38 1.59 -3.71 3.87
N ALA A 39 1.21 -2.53 4.38
CA ALA A 39 0.08 -1.78 3.86
C ALA A 39 0.53 -0.86 2.71
N TRP A 40 0.12 -1.15 1.49
CA TRP A 40 0.37 -0.28 0.34
C TRP A 40 -0.78 0.70 0.17
N LEU A 41 -0.50 1.99 0.33
CA LEU A 41 -1.47 3.05 0.08
C LEU A 41 -1.48 3.39 -1.40
N LYS A 42 -2.59 3.07 -2.07
CA LYS A 42 -2.74 3.19 -3.52
C LYS A 42 -3.89 4.13 -3.89
N TYR A 43 -3.86 4.62 -5.12
CA TYR A 43 -4.95 5.43 -5.67
C TYR A 43 -5.33 5.02 -7.09
N GLU A 44 -6.56 5.38 -7.48
CA GLU A 44 -7.14 5.19 -8.80
C GLU A 44 -8.14 6.32 -9.11
N CYS A 45 -8.03 6.91 -10.30
CA CYS A 45 -8.93 7.89 -10.87
C CYS A 45 -9.70 7.25 -12.03
N THR A 46 -11.04 7.20 -11.97
CA THR A 46 -11.83 6.41 -12.93
C THR A 46 -12.18 7.17 -14.22
N ALA A 47 -12.04 8.50 -14.26
CA ALA A 47 -12.35 9.33 -15.43
C ALA A 47 -11.13 10.13 -15.96
N GLY A 48 -9.92 9.67 -15.62
CA GLY A 48 -8.67 10.20 -16.17
C GLY A 48 -8.27 11.57 -15.62
N GLU A 49 -8.87 11.99 -14.51
CA GLU A 49 -8.50 13.23 -13.82
C GLU A 49 -7.11 13.14 -13.22
N VAL A 50 -6.39 14.26 -13.31
CA VAL A 50 -5.12 14.43 -12.65
C VAL A 50 -5.36 15.01 -11.27
N VAL A 51 -5.06 14.22 -10.23
CA VAL A 51 -4.97 14.72 -8.86
C VAL A 51 -3.65 15.49 -8.73
N SER A 52 -3.68 16.69 -8.18
CA SER A 52 -2.50 17.51 -7.89
C SER A 52 -1.93 17.24 -6.51
N ALA A 53 -2.78 16.92 -5.53
CA ALA A 53 -2.33 16.67 -4.17
C ALA A 53 -3.27 15.76 -3.37
N PHE A 54 -2.70 15.11 -2.36
CA PHE A 54 -3.39 14.34 -1.32
C PHE A 54 -2.92 14.80 0.05
N ALA A 55 -3.86 15.05 0.96
CA ALA A 55 -3.64 15.16 2.39
C ALA A 55 -4.50 14.11 3.08
N LEU A 56 -3.85 13.14 3.72
CA LEU A 56 -4.48 11.92 4.22
C LEU A 56 -4.09 11.66 5.67
N ASP A 57 -5.08 11.37 6.49
CA ASP A 57 -4.87 10.82 7.82
C ASP A 57 -4.94 9.30 7.74
N VAL A 58 -3.85 8.63 8.10
CA VAL A 58 -3.78 7.17 8.16
C VAL A 58 -3.67 6.73 9.61
N ARG A 59 -4.54 5.81 10.03
CA ARG A 59 -4.57 5.28 11.39
C ARG A 59 -4.56 3.75 11.39
N VAL A 60 -4.02 3.19 12.46
CA VAL A 60 -4.16 1.78 12.80
C VAL A 60 -4.99 1.62 14.06
N ASN A 61 -5.87 0.61 14.08
CA ASN A 61 -6.71 0.34 15.25
C ASN A 61 -5.97 -0.39 16.38
N ARG A 62 -4.79 -0.96 16.09
CA ARG A 62 -3.90 -1.66 17.01
C ARG A 62 -2.46 -1.38 16.61
N GLY A 63 -1.54 -1.51 17.56
CA GLY A 63 -0.13 -1.29 17.31
C GLY A 63 0.22 0.16 16.99
N ARG A 64 1.31 0.29 16.24
CA ARG A 64 1.92 1.56 15.85
C ARG A 64 2.33 1.49 14.39
N ILE A 65 2.34 2.63 13.73
CA ILE A 65 3.00 2.84 12.44
C ILE A 65 4.49 3.04 12.73
N VAL A 66 5.33 2.14 12.24
CA VAL A 66 6.77 2.11 12.54
C VAL A 66 7.64 2.65 11.41
N GLY A 67 7.06 2.85 10.22
CA GLY A 67 7.78 3.41 9.09
C GLY A 67 6.91 3.67 7.88
N ILE A 68 7.40 4.54 7.00
CA ILE A 68 6.81 4.84 5.69
C ILE A 68 7.93 4.71 4.66
N SER A 69 7.66 4.03 3.54
CA SER A 69 8.64 3.81 2.47
C SER A 69 7.98 3.74 1.09
N ASN A 70 8.75 3.48 0.04
CA ASN A 70 8.24 3.31 -1.34
C ASN A 70 7.35 4.47 -1.82
N PHE A 71 7.74 5.69 -1.46
CA PHE A 71 7.11 6.91 -1.94
C PHE A 71 8.02 7.58 -2.98
N PHE A 72 7.39 8.25 -3.94
CA PHE A 72 8.10 9.02 -4.96
C PHE A 72 8.71 10.29 -4.35
N ARG A 73 9.84 10.77 -4.88
CA ARG A 73 10.44 12.05 -4.47
C ARG A 73 10.77 12.89 -5.69
N GLY A 74 10.56 14.20 -5.60
CA GLY A 74 10.84 15.12 -6.69
C GLY A 74 9.66 15.43 -7.61
N PRO A 75 9.90 16.21 -8.68
CA PRO A 75 8.90 16.52 -9.69
C PRO A 75 8.60 15.31 -10.59
N CYS A 76 7.39 15.29 -11.11
CA CYS A 76 6.90 14.28 -12.03
C CYS A 76 7.44 14.57 -13.45
N THR A 77 8.02 13.56 -14.09
CA THR A 77 8.66 13.63 -15.42
C THR A 77 8.16 12.51 -16.33
N LEU A 78 8.61 12.45 -17.59
CA LEU A 78 8.29 11.34 -18.50
C LEU A 78 8.90 10.01 -18.03
N GLU A 79 10.04 10.04 -17.36
CA GLU A 79 10.78 8.84 -16.92
C GLU A 79 10.35 8.38 -15.53
N ALA A 80 9.80 9.29 -14.72
CA ALA A 80 9.41 9.00 -13.35
C ALA A 80 8.19 9.84 -12.96
N GLN A 81 7.03 9.18 -12.83
CA GLN A 81 5.76 9.83 -12.50
C GLN A 81 5.33 9.53 -11.06
N GLY A 82 4.85 10.54 -10.34
CA GLY A 82 4.33 10.37 -8.98
C GLY A 82 4.12 11.67 -8.22
N TYR A 83 3.93 11.53 -6.90
CA TYR A 83 3.68 12.62 -5.97
C TYR A 83 4.84 12.75 -4.99
N GLY A 84 5.77 13.64 -5.30
CA GLY A 84 7.06 13.73 -4.61
C GLY A 84 7.35 15.09 -4.00
N ILE A 85 6.37 15.99 -3.98
CA ILE A 85 6.46 17.30 -3.32
C ILE A 85 5.75 17.20 -1.97
N PHE A 86 6.49 17.24 -0.88
CA PHE A 86 5.93 17.12 0.48
C PHE A 86 6.02 18.48 1.17
N PRO A 87 4.93 19.23 1.38
CA PRO A 87 5.00 20.63 1.80
C PRO A 87 5.87 20.90 3.03
N ALA A 88 5.73 20.14 4.12
CA ALA A 88 6.58 20.32 5.30
C ALA A 88 8.07 20.02 5.00
N ALA A 89 8.37 18.87 4.40
CA ALA A 89 9.75 18.50 4.09
C ALA A 89 10.37 19.42 3.01
N PHE A 90 9.58 19.91 2.06
CA PHE A 90 9.99 20.89 1.06
C PHE A 90 10.36 22.21 1.73
N ARG A 91 9.52 22.74 2.64
CA ARG A 91 9.84 23.93 3.43
C ARG A 91 11.18 23.76 4.16
N ASP A 92 11.42 22.60 4.76
CA ASP A 92 12.57 22.36 5.63
C ASP A 92 13.86 21.99 4.87
N HIS A 93 13.75 21.59 3.60
CA HIS A 93 14.87 21.08 2.79
C HIS A 93 15.07 21.81 1.45
N VAL A 94 14.43 22.97 1.26
CA VAL A 94 14.78 23.92 0.19
C VAL A 94 16.00 24.73 0.65
N TRP A 95 17.13 24.59 -0.05
CA TRP A 95 18.30 25.41 0.21
C TRP A 95 18.09 26.85 -0.30
N SER A 96 18.22 27.84 0.58
CA SER A 96 18.08 29.27 0.25
C SER A 96 19.28 29.76 -0.58
N GLY A 97 19.19 29.62 -1.90
CA GLY A 97 20.19 30.18 -2.82
C GLY A 97 19.84 30.03 -4.31
N SER A 98 19.02 29.03 -4.66
CA SER A 98 18.36 28.93 -5.96
C SER A 98 17.20 27.93 -5.87
N SER A 99 16.11 28.19 -6.60
CA SER A 99 14.92 27.33 -6.65
C SER A 99 15.15 25.94 -7.27
N SER A 100 16.38 25.62 -7.66
CA SER A 100 16.81 24.32 -8.20
C SER A 100 17.43 23.37 -7.17
N ASN A 101 17.62 23.79 -5.91
CA ASN A 101 18.44 23.05 -4.93
C ASN A 101 17.60 22.44 -3.80
N VAL A 102 16.57 21.66 -4.14
CA VAL A 102 15.91 20.80 -3.15
C VAL A 102 16.72 19.51 -3.04
N ASN A 103 17.14 19.15 -1.82
CA ASN A 103 17.75 17.86 -1.58
C ASN A 103 16.66 16.79 -1.43
N TRP A 104 16.18 16.28 -2.57
CA TRP A 104 15.18 15.21 -2.59
C TRP A 104 15.69 13.93 -1.92
N ASP A 105 16.99 13.69 -1.90
CA ASP A 105 17.58 12.47 -1.32
C ASP A 105 17.79 12.55 0.19
N HIS A 106 17.43 13.67 0.82
CA HIS A 106 17.52 13.80 2.28
C HIS A 106 16.65 12.70 2.95
N PRO A 107 17.16 11.97 3.96
CA PRO A 107 16.40 10.90 4.61
C PRO A 107 15.09 11.38 5.22
N ASP A 108 15.07 12.62 5.74
CA ASP A 108 13.88 13.25 6.32
C ASP A 108 12.95 13.89 5.26
N TYR A 109 13.30 13.83 3.97
CA TYR A 109 12.41 14.18 2.88
C TYR A 109 11.32 13.10 2.72
N THR A 110 10.31 13.15 3.59
CA THR A 110 9.24 12.15 3.68
C THR A 110 7.86 12.80 3.57
N PRO A 111 6.82 12.04 3.17
CA PRO A 111 5.45 12.56 3.12
C PRO A 111 4.81 12.75 4.50
N VAL A 112 5.49 12.40 5.60
CA VAL A 112 4.94 12.47 6.94
C VAL A 112 4.99 13.91 7.43
N GLU A 113 3.83 14.49 7.75
CA GLU A 113 3.77 15.81 8.38
C GLU A 113 4.27 15.74 9.83
N PRO A 114 5.14 16.68 10.26
CA PRO A 114 5.61 16.72 11.64
C PRO A 114 4.45 16.95 12.61
N ALA A 115 4.43 16.18 13.70
CA ALA A 115 3.41 16.31 14.74
C ALA A 115 3.32 17.76 15.25
N GLY A 116 2.10 18.27 15.41
CA GLY A 116 1.85 19.65 15.83
C GLY A 116 2.04 20.71 14.72
N SER A 117 2.29 20.31 13.47
CA SER A 117 2.25 21.25 12.34
C SER A 117 0.83 21.78 12.14
N TYR A 118 0.68 23.05 11.76
CA TYR A 118 -0.61 23.66 11.42
C TYR A 118 -1.17 23.10 10.11
N PRO A 119 -2.50 22.87 9.99
CA PRO A 119 -3.53 23.01 11.03
C PRO A 119 -3.39 21.97 12.16
N ASP A 120 -3.88 22.32 13.36
CA ASP A 120 -3.72 21.56 14.63
C ASP A 120 -4.42 20.19 14.67
N ASP A 121 -4.69 19.59 13.51
CA ASP A 121 -5.25 18.24 13.34
C ASP A 121 -4.22 17.21 12.86
N THR A 122 -2.95 17.61 12.74
CA THR A 122 -1.85 16.68 12.41
C THR A 122 -1.74 15.56 13.44
N LEU A 123 -1.78 14.32 12.96
CA LEU A 123 -1.68 13.14 13.83
C LEU A 123 -0.28 13.02 14.49
N PRO A 124 -0.14 12.23 15.57
CA PRO A 124 1.09 12.20 16.37
C PRO A 124 2.35 11.66 15.65
N GLY A 125 2.22 11.04 14.47
CA GLY A 125 3.35 10.68 13.61
C GLY A 125 3.88 9.25 13.80
N ILE A 126 5.08 8.99 13.27
CA ILE A 126 5.74 7.69 13.35
C ILE A 126 5.96 7.27 14.81
N GLY A 127 5.79 5.99 15.10
CA GLY A 127 5.83 5.44 16.46
C GLY A 127 4.50 5.56 17.22
N SER A 128 3.46 6.15 16.61
CA SER A 128 2.11 6.24 17.15
C SER A 128 1.11 5.40 16.33
N ASN A 129 -0.18 5.45 16.69
CA ASN A 129 -1.24 4.78 15.94
C ASN A 129 -1.78 5.60 14.74
N GLY A 130 -1.18 6.75 14.40
CA GLY A 130 -1.62 7.56 13.28
C GLY A 130 -0.59 8.53 12.73
N VAL A 131 -0.61 8.71 11.41
CA VAL A 131 0.24 9.65 10.66
C VAL A 131 -0.61 10.49 9.73
N THR A 132 -0.30 11.78 9.61
CA THR A 132 -0.80 12.62 8.53
C THR A 132 0.23 12.60 7.41
N LEU A 133 -0.22 12.24 6.20
CA LEU A 133 0.61 12.15 5.01
C LEU A 133 0.17 13.21 4.00
N VAL A 134 1.12 13.98 3.47
CA VAL A 134 0.84 15.00 2.44
C VAL A 134 1.73 14.77 1.22
N PHE A 135 1.07 14.68 0.07
CA PHE A 135 1.67 14.39 -1.22
C PHE A 135 1.23 15.47 -2.23
N GLY A 136 2.19 16.04 -2.94
CA GLY A 136 1.94 16.97 -4.05
C GLY A 136 2.65 16.50 -5.31
N ALA A 137 2.08 16.81 -6.46
CA ALA A 137 2.70 16.61 -7.76
C ALA A 137 3.03 17.96 -8.40
N LEU A 138 4.20 18.02 -9.03
CA LEU A 138 4.65 19.13 -9.86
C LEU A 138 5.09 18.57 -11.21
N TRP A 139 4.60 19.11 -12.30
CA TRP A 139 4.92 18.67 -13.67
C TRP A 139 4.85 19.84 -14.65
N ASP A 140 5.37 19.65 -15.86
CA ASP A 140 5.24 20.65 -16.92
C ASP A 140 3.83 20.61 -17.53
N ALA A 141 3.04 21.66 -17.28
CA ALA A 141 1.69 21.77 -17.81
C ALA A 141 1.64 21.81 -19.36
N LYS A 142 2.74 22.15 -20.03
CA LYS A 142 2.85 22.09 -21.51
C LYS A 142 3.10 20.68 -22.03
N LEU A 143 3.49 19.75 -21.16
CA LEU A 143 3.70 18.34 -21.47
C LEU A 143 2.79 17.48 -20.58
N PRO A 144 1.47 17.39 -20.85
CA PRO A 144 0.53 16.67 -19.97
C PRO A 144 0.92 15.20 -19.68
N ALA A 145 1.69 14.57 -20.56
CA ALA A 145 2.24 13.24 -20.36
C ALA A 145 3.21 13.15 -19.16
N THR A 146 3.72 14.27 -18.63
CA THR A 146 4.53 14.30 -17.40
C THR A 146 3.68 14.39 -16.13
N ALA A 147 2.36 14.47 -16.21
CA ALA A 147 1.49 14.46 -15.03
C ALA A 147 1.48 13.07 -14.36
N PRO A 148 1.09 12.93 -13.08
CA PRO A 148 0.87 11.64 -12.47
C PRO A 148 -0.14 10.78 -13.25
N THR A 149 0.09 9.46 -13.28
CA THR A 149 -0.83 8.50 -13.88
C THR A 149 -2.16 8.44 -13.14
N ALA A 150 -3.22 7.97 -13.80
CA ALA A 150 -4.54 7.81 -13.19
C ALA A 150 -4.56 6.76 -12.06
N THR A 151 -3.59 5.85 -12.01
CA THR A 151 -3.44 4.86 -10.94
C THR A 151 -2.01 4.80 -10.46
N GLY A 152 -1.79 4.54 -9.17
CA GLY A 152 -0.44 4.42 -8.64
C GLY A 152 -0.37 4.01 -7.17
N THR A 153 0.85 4.00 -6.66
CA THR A 153 1.17 3.83 -5.25
C THR A 153 1.61 5.18 -4.69
N LEU A 154 1.04 5.61 -3.57
CA LEU A 154 1.50 6.79 -2.83
C LEU A 154 2.68 6.43 -1.92
N CYS A 155 2.52 5.39 -1.12
CA CYS A 155 3.57 4.88 -0.24
C CYS A 155 3.24 3.46 0.26
N SER A 156 4.15 2.92 1.06
CA SER A 156 3.96 1.73 1.88
C SER A 156 4.08 2.10 3.35
N ILE A 157 3.27 1.45 4.20
CA ILE A 157 3.14 1.73 5.63
C ILE A 157 3.47 0.45 6.38
N HIS A 158 4.48 0.56 7.25
CA HIS A 158 4.94 -0.52 8.11
C HIS A 158 4.26 -0.39 9.47
N ILE A 159 3.70 -1.49 9.96
CA ILE A 159 2.94 -1.52 11.22
C ILE A 159 3.56 -2.54 12.17
N SER A 160 3.53 -2.26 13.46
CA SER A 160 4.19 -3.09 14.48
C SER A 160 3.50 -4.44 14.74
N GLU A 161 2.22 -4.55 14.39
CA GLU A 161 1.41 -5.76 14.56
C GLU A 161 0.22 -5.72 13.59
N PRO A 162 -0.44 -6.86 13.34
CA PRO A 162 -1.58 -6.92 12.45
C PRO A 162 -2.72 -6.01 12.90
N ALA A 163 -3.18 -5.13 12.00
CA ALA A 163 -4.16 -4.12 12.32
C ALA A 163 -4.99 -3.74 11.08
N THR A 164 -6.18 -3.17 11.33
CA THR A 164 -6.93 -2.49 10.27
C THR A 164 -6.30 -1.12 10.07
N VAL A 165 -5.83 -0.87 8.85
CA VAL A 165 -5.33 0.44 8.41
C VAL A 165 -6.50 1.18 7.77
N THR A 166 -6.84 2.33 8.34
CA THR A 166 -7.92 3.21 7.87
C THR A 166 -7.33 4.49 7.30
N VAL A 167 -7.91 4.98 6.21
CA VAL A 167 -7.48 6.22 5.53
C VAL A 167 -8.66 7.18 5.54
N ALA A 168 -8.41 8.43 5.93
CA ALA A 168 -9.34 9.54 5.85
C ALA A 168 -8.69 10.70 5.08
N ALA A 169 -9.48 11.52 4.38
CA ALA A 169 -8.97 12.77 3.81
C ALA A 169 -8.84 13.79 4.94
N ASN A 170 -7.67 14.43 5.06
CA ASN A 170 -7.48 15.54 5.97
C ASN A 170 -8.02 16.82 5.30
N LEU A 171 -9.28 17.14 5.60
CA LEU A 171 -9.99 18.24 4.93
C LEU A 171 -9.45 19.63 5.32
N SER A 172 -8.88 19.79 6.51
CA SER A 172 -8.25 21.04 6.93
C SER A 172 -7.01 21.37 6.09
N ARG A 173 -6.36 20.35 5.53
CA ARG A 173 -5.23 20.44 4.59
C ARG A 173 -5.64 20.30 3.11
N GLY A 174 -6.94 20.43 2.82
CA GLY A 174 -7.48 20.39 1.46
C GLY A 174 -7.90 19.00 0.96
N GLY A 175 -7.62 17.94 1.70
CA GLY A 175 -8.02 16.57 1.35
C GLY A 175 -7.42 16.10 0.02
N ILE A 176 -8.26 15.74 -0.96
CA ILE A 176 -7.82 15.35 -2.30
C ILE A 176 -8.12 16.50 -3.26
N VAL A 177 -7.08 17.02 -3.91
CA VAL A 177 -7.18 18.21 -4.76
C VAL A 177 -6.92 17.84 -6.22
N LEU A 178 -7.89 18.11 -7.10
CA LEU A 178 -7.73 17.95 -8.54
C LEU A 178 -6.93 19.11 -9.15
N ASN A 179 -6.28 18.85 -10.28
CA ASN A 179 -5.63 19.89 -11.06
C ASN A 179 -6.60 20.93 -11.64
N LYS A 180 -7.87 20.55 -11.83
CA LYS A 180 -8.95 21.45 -12.23
C LYS A 180 -9.85 21.73 -11.01
N PRO A 181 -9.78 22.93 -10.42
CA PRO A 181 -10.50 23.22 -9.18
C PRO A 181 -12.02 23.27 -9.34
N ASP A 182 -12.52 23.48 -10.57
CA ASP A 182 -13.96 23.62 -10.84
C ASP A 182 -14.72 22.27 -10.97
N ILE A 183 -14.01 21.15 -10.82
CA ILE A 183 -14.57 19.81 -10.89
C ILE A 183 -14.78 19.29 -9.47
N ALA A 184 -16.01 18.93 -9.13
CA ALA A 184 -16.30 18.30 -7.84
C ALA A 184 -15.66 16.90 -7.80
N VAL A 185 -14.97 16.58 -6.70
CA VAL A 185 -14.36 15.26 -6.49
C VAL A 185 -15.23 14.41 -5.58
N ASN A 186 -15.66 13.24 -6.07
CA ASN A 186 -16.18 12.16 -5.25
C ASN A 186 -14.98 11.32 -4.79
N THR A 187 -14.77 11.24 -3.48
CA THR A 187 -13.66 10.46 -2.92
C THR A 187 -14.18 9.16 -2.29
N THR A 188 -13.54 8.05 -2.62
CA THR A 188 -13.79 6.75 -1.97
C THR A 188 -12.54 6.33 -1.22
N LEU A 189 -12.63 6.23 0.10
CA LEU A 189 -11.49 5.86 0.95
C LEU A 189 -11.73 4.47 1.54
N CYS A 190 -10.84 3.52 1.25
CA CYS A 190 -10.99 2.14 1.69
C CYS A 190 -9.92 1.75 2.72
N SER A 191 -10.37 1.12 3.81
CA SER A 191 -9.50 0.47 4.78
C SER A 191 -9.18 -0.98 4.39
N ALA A 192 -8.13 -1.54 4.98
CA ALA A 192 -7.85 -2.97 4.87
C ALA A 192 -7.23 -3.52 6.16
N MET A 193 -7.49 -4.80 6.44
CA MET A 193 -6.75 -5.55 7.45
C MET A 193 -5.36 -5.89 6.90
N VAL A 194 -4.32 -5.50 7.62
CA VAL A 194 -2.93 -5.72 7.26
C VAL A 194 -2.29 -6.69 8.25
N GLY A 195 -1.53 -7.64 7.70
CA GLY A 195 -0.88 -8.68 8.48
C GLY A 195 -1.78 -9.90 8.79
N PRO A 196 -1.20 -10.88 9.51
CA PRO A 196 -1.85 -12.13 9.89
C PRO A 196 -3.11 -11.95 10.71
N ALA A 197 -4.22 -12.56 10.30
CA ALA A 197 -5.50 -12.38 10.97
C ALA A 197 -6.48 -13.53 10.71
N ILE A 198 -7.32 -13.83 11.69
CA ILE A 198 -8.56 -14.58 11.49
C ILE A 198 -9.56 -13.60 10.86
N THR A 199 -10.05 -13.93 9.66
CA THR A 199 -10.96 -13.07 8.89
C THR A 199 -12.41 -13.47 9.07
N ASN A 200 -12.69 -14.74 9.37
CA ASN A 200 -14.04 -15.22 9.65
C ASN A 200 -13.99 -16.53 10.47
N VAL A 201 -15.03 -16.76 11.27
CA VAL A 201 -15.26 -18.02 12.00
C VAL A 201 -16.71 -18.42 11.79
N ALA A 202 -16.92 -19.64 11.32
CA ALA A 202 -18.25 -20.22 11.15
C ALA A 202 -18.36 -21.55 11.91
N LEU A 203 -19.53 -21.81 12.48
CA LEU A 203 -19.86 -23.09 13.12
C LEU A 203 -21.11 -23.65 12.43
N ALA A 204 -20.99 -24.81 11.81
CA ALA A 204 -22.10 -25.51 11.17
C ALA A 204 -21.94 -27.02 11.40
N ASP A 205 -23.04 -27.70 11.75
CA ASP A 205 -23.08 -29.17 11.95
C ASP A 205 -21.98 -29.72 12.88
N GLY A 206 -21.65 -28.96 13.94
CA GLY A 206 -20.59 -29.33 14.88
C GLY A 206 -19.17 -29.25 14.31
N VAL A 207 -18.97 -28.58 13.17
CA VAL A 207 -17.66 -28.30 12.57
C VAL A 207 -17.38 -26.80 12.63
N ILE A 208 -16.27 -26.43 13.27
CA ILE A 208 -15.77 -25.05 13.20
C ILE A 208 -14.94 -24.91 11.92
N THR A 209 -15.25 -23.87 11.14
CA THR A 209 -14.47 -23.43 9.99
C THR A 209 -13.86 -22.06 10.30
N ILE A 210 -12.54 -21.98 10.21
CA ILE A 210 -11.78 -20.76 10.48
C ILE A 210 -11.15 -20.31 9.17
N TYR A 211 -11.50 -19.10 8.76
CA TYR A 211 -10.87 -18.41 7.64
C TYR A 211 -9.83 -17.45 8.22
N PHE A 212 -8.63 -17.47 7.66
CA PHE A 212 -7.52 -16.65 8.12
C PHE A 212 -6.57 -16.32 6.96
N LYS A 213 -5.65 -15.39 7.17
CA LYS A 213 -4.63 -15.02 6.18
C LYS A 213 -3.32 -14.63 6.85
N GLY A 214 -2.26 -14.51 6.05
CA GLY A 214 -1.00 -13.86 6.43
C GLY A 214 -0.16 -14.62 7.46
N GLY A 215 -0.46 -15.90 7.71
CA GLY A 215 0.36 -16.69 8.63
C GLY A 215 -0.12 -18.10 8.91
N GLU A 216 0.41 -18.68 9.98
CA GLU A 216 0.03 -20.01 10.46
C GLU A 216 -1.09 -19.89 11.48
N LEU A 217 -2.13 -20.71 11.35
CA LEU A 217 -3.13 -20.86 12.41
C LEU A 217 -2.53 -21.62 13.59
N LEU A 218 -2.65 -21.06 14.79
CA LEU A 218 -2.27 -21.69 16.05
C LEU A 218 -3.52 -22.02 16.88
N THR A 219 -3.40 -23.06 17.72
CA THR A 219 -4.43 -23.43 18.68
C THR A 219 -3.88 -23.50 20.11
N ALA A 220 -4.73 -23.21 21.09
CA ALA A 220 -4.41 -23.38 22.52
C ALA A 220 -5.64 -23.88 23.31
N PRO A 221 -5.45 -24.61 24.42
CA PRO A 221 -6.55 -25.05 25.28
C PRO A 221 -7.11 -23.92 26.18
N ALA A 222 -6.34 -22.85 26.38
CA ALA A 222 -6.71 -21.66 27.16
C ALA A 222 -6.09 -20.40 26.50
N PRO A 223 -6.61 -19.19 26.73
CA PRO A 223 -6.06 -17.95 26.13
C PRO A 223 -4.58 -17.71 26.45
N ASP A 224 -4.18 -18.06 27.66
CA ASP A 224 -2.85 -17.96 28.25
C ASP A 224 -2.06 -19.29 28.20
N GLY A 225 -2.64 -20.32 27.59
CA GLY A 225 -2.02 -21.64 27.48
C GLY A 225 -0.93 -21.71 26.40
N PRO A 226 -0.24 -22.87 26.29
CA PRO A 226 0.71 -23.10 25.23
C PRO A 226 0.00 -23.09 23.87
N TRP A 227 0.52 -22.30 22.95
CA TRP A 227 0.02 -22.20 21.58
C TRP A 227 0.81 -23.13 20.68
N THR A 228 0.11 -24.01 19.96
CA THR A 228 0.69 -25.01 19.06
C THR A 228 0.27 -24.71 17.62
N GLY A 229 1.25 -24.83 16.71
CA GLY A 229 1.03 -24.74 15.27
C GLY A 229 0.07 -25.82 14.78
N THR A 230 -0.86 -25.45 13.91
CA THR A 230 -1.70 -26.42 13.20
C THR A 230 -1.00 -26.95 11.93
N GLY A 231 0.10 -26.32 11.50
CA GLY A 231 0.70 -26.55 10.18
C GLY A 231 -0.14 -26.00 9.02
N ASN A 232 -1.24 -25.31 9.30
CA ASN A 232 -2.12 -24.76 8.26
C ASN A 232 -1.75 -23.31 7.94
N PHE A 233 -1.34 -23.10 6.69
CA PHE A 233 -1.03 -21.80 6.08
C PHE A 233 -1.99 -21.45 4.92
N SER A 234 -2.96 -22.33 4.60
CA SER A 234 -3.81 -22.25 3.41
C SER A 234 -5.05 -21.36 3.60
N GLY A 235 -5.11 -20.63 4.70
CA GLY A 235 -6.15 -19.64 5.01
C GLY A 235 -7.54 -20.20 5.34
N VAL A 236 -7.71 -21.53 5.35
CA VAL A 236 -8.95 -22.19 5.80
C VAL A 236 -8.61 -23.43 6.62
N TYR A 237 -9.13 -23.50 7.84
CA TYR A 237 -9.01 -24.65 8.75
C TYR A 237 -10.39 -25.15 9.16
N ARG A 238 -10.55 -26.47 9.25
CA ARG A 238 -11.80 -27.10 9.67
C ARG A 238 -11.53 -28.18 10.71
N GLU A 239 -12.32 -28.20 11.77
CA GLU A 239 -12.33 -29.33 12.68
C GLU A 239 -13.70 -29.57 13.30
N SER A 240 -14.02 -30.83 13.59
CA SER A 240 -15.18 -31.15 14.45
C SER A 240 -14.93 -30.65 15.86
N VAL A 241 -15.93 -30.02 16.47
CA VAL A 241 -15.94 -29.59 17.88
C VAL A 241 -16.74 -30.54 18.77
N VAL A 242 -17.37 -31.58 18.21
CA VAL A 242 -18.16 -32.55 18.97
C VAL A 242 -17.26 -33.30 19.96
N GLY A 243 -17.60 -33.23 21.26
CA GLY A 243 -16.84 -33.88 22.33
C GLY A 243 -15.47 -33.25 22.63
N LYS A 244 -15.15 -32.09 22.03
CA LYS A 244 -13.88 -31.40 22.28
C LYS A 244 -14.01 -30.37 23.40
N LYS A 245 -12.91 -30.19 24.15
CA LYS A 245 -12.75 -29.08 25.09
C LYS A 245 -12.68 -27.75 24.32
N ALA A 246 -12.97 -26.65 25.01
CA ALA A 246 -12.78 -25.31 24.47
C ALA A 246 -11.35 -25.14 23.89
N ARG A 247 -11.28 -24.47 22.75
CA ARG A 247 -10.03 -24.16 22.06
C ARG A 247 -10.03 -22.69 21.64
N PHE A 248 -8.85 -22.11 21.69
CA PHE A 248 -8.59 -20.75 21.27
C PHE A 248 -7.76 -20.79 20.00
N PHE A 249 -8.02 -19.84 19.11
CA PHE A 249 -7.39 -19.75 17.80
C PHE A 249 -6.77 -18.37 17.65
N ARG A 250 -5.58 -18.31 17.05
CA ARG A 250 -4.93 -17.07 16.62
C ARG A 250 -4.10 -17.36 15.38
N VAL A 251 -3.75 -16.32 14.65
CA VAL A 251 -2.75 -16.43 13.59
C VAL A 251 -1.45 -15.90 14.15
N ARG A 252 -0.40 -16.72 14.09
CA ARG A 252 0.96 -16.21 14.23
C ARG A 252 1.44 -15.86 12.84
N GLU A 253 2.22 -14.79 12.75
CA GLU A 253 2.93 -14.48 11.53
C GLU A 253 3.70 -15.70 11.04
N GLY A 254 3.15 -16.27 9.97
CA GLY A 254 3.73 -17.38 9.27
C GLY A 254 4.61 -16.72 8.23
N PHE A 255 5.82 -16.34 8.64
CA PHE A 255 6.89 -16.42 7.69
C PHE A 255 6.85 -17.86 7.19
N ALA A 256 6.61 -18.07 5.89
CA ALA A 256 7.00 -19.33 5.31
C ALA A 256 8.46 -19.52 5.77
N GLU A 257 8.76 -20.60 6.48
CA GLU A 257 10.14 -20.86 6.89
C GLU A 257 11.01 -20.67 5.64
N PRO A 258 12.09 -19.87 5.70
CA PRO A 258 12.95 -19.65 4.56
C PRO A 258 13.43 -21.01 4.05
N ALA A 259 12.88 -21.44 2.91
CA ALA A 259 13.04 -22.81 2.47
C ALA A 259 13.18 -22.85 0.95
N ILE A 260 14.12 -23.68 0.51
CA ILE A 260 14.18 -24.13 -0.87
C ILE A 260 13.10 -25.21 -1.03
N ILE A 261 12.09 -24.92 -1.84
CA ILE A 261 10.94 -25.79 -2.11
C ILE A 261 11.34 -26.90 -3.09
N SER A 262 12.13 -26.54 -4.11
CA SER A 262 12.59 -27.48 -5.13
C SER A 262 13.81 -26.96 -5.85
N ILE A 263 14.66 -27.88 -6.32
CA ILE A 263 15.80 -27.59 -7.18
C ILE A 263 15.67 -28.49 -8.41
N ALA A 264 15.81 -27.91 -9.60
CA ALA A 264 15.87 -28.65 -10.85
C ALA A 264 17.11 -28.21 -11.64
N LEU A 265 17.79 -29.14 -12.30
CA LEU A 265 18.87 -28.87 -13.25
C LEU A 265 18.47 -29.43 -14.61
N VAL A 266 18.27 -28.55 -15.59
CA VAL A 266 17.86 -28.94 -16.96
C VAL A 266 18.74 -28.18 -17.93
N ASP A 267 19.41 -28.89 -18.84
CA ASP A 267 20.28 -28.32 -19.89
C ASP A 267 21.31 -27.31 -19.37
N GLY A 268 21.93 -27.61 -18.21
CA GLY A 268 22.93 -26.74 -17.59
C GLY A 268 22.35 -25.50 -16.88
N VAL A 269 21.03 -25.40 -16.74
CA VAL A 269 20.37 -24.31 -16.00
C VAL A 269 19.79 -24.85 -14.71
N ILE A 270 20.22 -24.29 -13.58
CA ILE A 270 19.62 -24.58 -12.27
C ILE A 270 18.41 -23.67 -12.06
N THR A 271 17.28 -24.27 -11.66
CA THR A 271 16.06 -23.59 -11.26
C THR A 271 15.78 -23.90 -9.80
N ILE A 272 15.73 -22.86 -8.97
CA ILE A 272 15.49 -22.96 -7.54
C ILE A 272 14.16 -22.27 -7.24
N ARG A 273 13.20 -23.02 -6.71
CA ARG A 273 11.99 -22.45 -6.13
C ARG A 273 12.19 -22.33 -4.64
N PHE A 274 11.88 -21.17 -4.07
CA PHE A 274 12.06 -20.92 -2.65
C PHE A 274 10.97 -19.96 -2.15
N THR A 275 10.80 -19.93 -0.83
CA THR A 275 9.84 -19.06 -0.14
C THR A 275 10.44 -18.55 1.16
N GLY A 276 9.84 -17.49 1.71
CA GLY A 276 10.11 -17.10 3.09
C GLY A 276 11.37 -16.27 3.34
N GLY A 277 11.99 -15.71 2.30
CA GLY A 277 13.16 -14.86 2.46
C GLY A 277 13.92 -14.61 1.15
N GLU A 278 15.14 -14.11 1.27
CA GLU A 278 16.02 -13.83 0.13
C GLU A 278 16.92 -15.02 -0.19
N LEU A 279 16.98 -15.41 -1.45
CA LEU A 279 17.92 -16.44 -1.89
C LEU A 279 19.34 -15.87 -1.92
N LEU A 280 20.25 -16.54 -1.19
CA LEU A 280 21.66 -16.27 -1.18
C LEU A 280 22.42 -17.39 -1.91
N ALA A 281 23.52 -17.03 -2.58
CA ALA A 281 24.43 -17.95 -3.21
C ALA A 281 25.85 -17.81 -2.63
N ALA A 282 26.60 -18.92 -2.60
CA ALA A 282 28.01 -18.94 -2.17
C ALA A 282 28.82 -19.98 -2.97
N PRO A 283 30.13 -19.77 -3.16
CA PRO A 283 31.03 -20.75 -3.79
C PRO A 283 31.40 -21.92 -2.86
N SER A 284 31.17 -21.80 -1.56
CA SER A 284 31.38 -22.86 -0.57
C SER A 284 30.39 -22.72 0.59
N PRO A 285 30.12 -23.78 1.39
CA PRO A 285 29.20 -23.69 2.53
C PRO A 285 29.64 -22.70 3.61
N THR A 286 30.96 -22.49 3.72
CA THR A 286 31.61 -21.61 4.70
C THR A 286 32.04 -20.26 4.11
N GLY A 287 31.82 -20.04 2.81
CA GLY A 287 32.22 -18.84 2.08
C GLY A 287 31.30 -17.64 2.32
N PRO A 288 31.65 -16.47 1.77
CA PRO A 288 30.76 -15.33 1.78
C PRO A 288 29.49 -15.64 1.00
N TRP A 289 28.34 -15.34 1.62
CA TRP A 289 27.03 -15.50 1.00
C TRP A 289 26.58 -14.17 0.42
N THR A 290 26.22 -14.17 -0.86
CA THR A 290 25.80 -12.97 -1.58
C THR A 290 24.32 -13.07 -1.96
N ALA A 291 23.61 -11.96 -1.83
CA ALA A 291 22.24 -11.81 -2.29
C ALA A 291 22.14 -12.09 -3.79
N THR A 292 21.17 -12.90 -4.20
CA THR A 292 20.82 -13.07 -5.62
C THR A 292 19.88 -11.96 -6.12
N GLY A 293 19.38 -11.11 -5.22
CA GLY A 293 18.35 -10.10 -5.52
C GLY A 293 16.92 -10.63 -5.55
N ASN A 294 16.71 -11.93 -5.35
CA ASN A 294 15.38 -12.56 -5.36
C ASN A 294 14.85 -12.73 -3.93
N THR A 295 13.75 -12.06 -3.60
CA THR A 295 13.12 -12.04 -2.26
C THR A 295 11.94 -12.99 -2.10
N SER A 296 11.52 -13.65 -3.18
CA SER A 296 10.61 -14.82 -3.18
C SER A 296 10.56 -15.45 -4.59
N GLY A 297 10.06 -16.68 -4.71
CA GLY A 297 9.66 -17.24 -6.01
C GLY A 297 10.69 -18.17 -6.64
N VAL A 298 11.10 -17.86 -7.87
CA VAL A 298 11.94 -18.74 -8.72
C VAL A 298 13.22 -18.01 -9.11
N HIS A 299 14.37 -18.64 -8.86
CA HIS A 299 15.67 -18.21 -9.35
C HIS A 299 16.18 -19.18 -10.40
N THR A 300 16.72 -18.65 -11.50
CA THR A 300 17.34 -19.45 -12.56
C THR A 300 18.71 -18.91 -12.91
N GLU A 301 19.69 -19.79 -13.04
CA GLU A 301 21.01 -19.41 -13.56
C GLU A 301 21.70 -20.55 -14.30
N ALA A 302 22.60 -20.21 -15.22
CA ALA A 302 23.45 -21.19 -15.88
C ALA A 302 24.51 -21.71 -14.89
N VAL A 303 24.67 -23.03 -14.83
CA VAL A 303 25.70 -23.70 -14.06
C VAL A 303 26.93 -23.84 -14.94
N SER A 304 28.01 -23.15 -14.60
CA SER A 304 29.32 -23.38 -15.23
C SER A 304 29.92 -24.69 -14.71
N GLU A 305 30.45 -25.52 -15.60
CA GLU A 305 30.87 -26.91 -15.33
C GLU A 305 32.01 -27.06 -14.29
N CYS A 306 32.62 -25.97 -13.81
CA CYS A 306 33.82 -26.02 -12.98
C CYS A 306 33.70 -25.42 -11.56
N ALA A 307 32.52 -25.01 -11.08
CA ALA A 307 32.39 -24.47 -9.72
C ALA A 307 31.15 -25.00 -9.00
N ALA A 308 31.37 -25.61 -7.83
CA ALA A 308 30.28 -25.91 -6.90
C ALA A 308 29.61 -24.60 -6.44
N ARG A 309 28.27 -24.59 -6.42
CA ARG A 309 27.48 -23.49 -5.85
C ARG A 309 26.56 -24.00 -4.77
N PHE A 310 26.43 -23.20 -3.72
CA PHE A 310 25.60 -23.46 -2.56
C PHE A 310 24.53 -22.39 -2.47
N PHE A 311 23.32 -22.79 -2.11
CA PHE A 311 22.16 -21.91 -2.00
C PHE A 311 21.53 -22.04 -0.62
N ARG A 312 21.07 -20.92 -0.07
CA ARG A 312 20.25 -20.89 1.15
C ARG A 312 19.27 -19.74 1.07
N VAL A 313 18.23 -19.79 1.88
CA VAL A 313 17.30 -18.68 2.03
C VAL A 313 17.61 -17.96 3.34
N ARG A 314 17.89 -16.66 3.27
CA ARG A 314 18.03 -15.79 4.44
C ARG A 314 16.67 -15.18 4.75
N ARG A 315 16.24 -15.27 6.01
CA ARG A 315 15.09 -14.50 6.51
C ARG A 315 15.40 -13.01 6.37
N LEU A 316 14.49 -12.26 5.72
CA LEU A 316 14.52 -10.80 5.68
C LEU A 316 13.91 -10.21 6.94
#